data_AF-A0A9E2CRM9-F1
#
_entry.id   AF-A0A9E2CRM9-F1
#
_cell.length_a   1.000
_cell.length_b   1.000
_cell.length_c   1.000
_cell.angle_alpha   90.00
_cell.angle_beta   90.00
_cell.angle_gamma   90.00
#
_symmetry.space_group_name_H-M   'P 1'
#
loop_
_entity.id
_entity.type
_entity.pdbx_description
1 polymer ?
#
loop_
_entity_poly.entity_id
_entity_poly.type
_entity_poly.pdbx_seq_one_letter_code
_entity_poly.pdbx_strand_id
1 'polypeptide(L)' 'MTNNQRATVNQLVADGFKVVTASVEVVRVTKGADRRIVFPDGSQKRANHVEHKERRA' A
#
# COMPACT_ATOMS: atom_id res chain seq x y z
N MET A 1 -3.75 -4.23 -9.07
CA MET A 1 -4.64 -3.92 -7.94
C MET A 1 -6.01 -4.53 -8.20
N THR A 2 -6.49 -5.37 -7.29
CA THR A 2 -7.85 -5.96 -7.30
C THR A 2 -8.91 -4.97 -6.80
N ASN A 3 -10.19 -5.29 -6.95
CA ASN A 3 -11.29 -4.46 -6.44
C ASN A 3 -11.26 -4.34 -4.90
N ASN A 4 -11.00 -5.45 -4.20
CA ASN A 4 -10.92 -5.44 -2.74
C ASN A 4 -9.71 -4.62 -2.25
N GLN A 5 -8.55 -4.76 -2.91
CA GLN A 5 -7.40 -3.88 -2.64
C GLN A 5 -7.77 -2.42 -2.84
N ARG A 6 -8.46 -2.07 -3.92
CA ARG A 6 -8.85 -0.68 -4.22
C ARG A 6 -9.73 -0.10 -3.11
N ALA A 7 -10.69 -0.85 -2.60
CA ALA A 7 -11.55 -0.39 -1.51
C ALA A 7 -10.73 -0.07 -0.25
N THR A 8 -9.87 -1.00 0.20
CA THR A 8 -9.02 -0.80 1.38
C THR A 8 -8.00 0.33 1.16
N VAL A 9 -7.40 0.41 -0.02
CA VAL A 9 -6.43 1.46 -0.36
C VAL A 9 -7.09 2.83 -0.39
N ASN A 10 -8.32 2.96 -0.91
CA ASN A 10 -9.05 4.23 -0.89
C ASN A 10 -9.32 4.72 0.53
N GLN A 11 -9.69 3.81 1.44
CA GLN A 11 -9.86 4.13 2.86
C GLN A 11 -8.54 4.59 3.49
N LEU A 12 -7.45 3.85 3.26
CA LEU A 12 -6.13 4.20 3.77
C LEU A 12 -5.62 5.53 3.21
N VAL A 13 -5.89 5.83 1.94
CA VAL A 13 -5.55 7.13 1.33
C VAL A 13 -6.36 8.26 1.97
N ALA A 14 -7.65 8.06 2.24
CA ALA A 14 -8.46 9.02 2.98
C ALA A 14 -7.92 9.25 4.42
N ASP A 15 -7.36 8.21 5.04
CA ASP A 15 -6.68 8.29 6.34
C ASP A 15 -5.28 8.92 6.27
N GLY A 16 -4.82 9.32 5.08
CA GLY A 16 -3.55 10.00 4.85
C GLY A 16 -2.36 9.08 4.55
N PHE A 17 -2.58 7.80 4.23
CA PHE A 17 -1.55 6.93 3.68
C PHE A 17 -1.26 7.26 2.21
N LYS A 18 -0.01 7.10 1.80
CA LYS A 18 0.45 7.24 0.42
C LYS A 18 0.72 5.87 -0.17
N VAL A 19 0.33 5.65 -1.42
CA VAL A 19 0.66 4.42 -2.15
C VAL A 19 2.11 4.48 -2.60
N VAL A 20 2.92 3.50 -2.16
CA VAL A 20 4.34 3.36 -2.53
C VAL A 20 4.50 2.42 -3.73
N THR A 21 3.74 1.32 -3.74
CA THR A 21 3.77 0.34 -4.83
C THR A 21 2.37 -0.21 -5.00
N ALA A 22 1.90 -0.29 -6.25
CA ALA A 22 0.63 -0.91 -6.59
C ALA A 22 0.85 -2.08 -7.55
N SER A 23 0.71 -3.31 -7.07
CA SER A 23 0.64 -4.51 -7.93
C SER A 23 -0.69 -5.24 -7.73
N VAL A 24 -0.90 -6.35 -8.44
CA VAL A 24 -2.06 -7.23 -8.20
C VAL A 24 -1.84 -8.08 -6.97
N GLU A 25 -0.60 -8.51 -6.73
CA GLU A 25 -0.24 -9.37 -5.60
C GLU A 25 -0.29 -8.63 -4.27
N VAL A 26 0.24 -7.40 -4.24
CA VAL A 26 0.30 -6.58 -3.02
C VAL A 26 0.27 -5.09 -3.35
N VAL A 27 -0.34 -4.30 -2.46
CA VAL A 27 -0.24 -2.84 -2.49
C VAL A 27 0.47 -2.38 -1.23
N ARG A 28 1.54 -1.60 -1.38
CA ARG A 28 2.29 -1.03 -0.25
C ARG A 28 1.85 0.41 -0.03
N VAL A 29 1.51 0.74 1.21
CA VAL A 29 1.13 2.09 1.61
C VAL A 29 1.89 2.56 2.85
N THR A 30 2.11 3.87 2.99
CA THR A 30 2.88 4.45 4.10
C THR A 30 2.26 5.75 4.62
N LYS A 31 2.26 5.94 5.93
CA LYS A 31 1.91 7.18 6.64
C LYS A 31 2.95 7.43 7.74
N GLY A 32 3.95 8.24 7.44
CA GLY A 32 5.08 8.48 8.36
C GLY A 32 5.84 7.18 8.65
N ALA A 33 5.78 6.73 9.91
CA ALA A 33 6.37 5.45 10.34
C ALA A 33 5.42 4.25 10.19
N ASP A 34 4.12 4.45 9.97
CA ASP A 34 3.17 3.34 9.74
C ASP A 34 3.23 2.90 8.29
N ARG A 35 3.59 1.65 8.07
CA ARG A 35 3.74 1.04 6.74
C ARG A 35 2.89 -0.20 6.69
N ARG A 36 2.11 -0.36 5.62
CA ARG A 36 1.15 -1.46 5.48
C ARG A 36 1.20 -2.07 4.10
N ILE A 37 0.91 -3.36 4.06
CA ILE A 37 0.69 -4.12 2.83
C ILE A 37 -0.79 -4.49 2.78
N VAL A 38 -1.43 -4.25 1.64
CA VAL A 38 -2.79 -4.67 1.32
C VAL A 38 -2.72 -5.86 0.37
N PHE A 39 -3.29 -6.98 0.79
CA PHE A 39 -3.34 -8.24 0.03
C PHE A 39 -4.52 -8.26 -0.95
N PRO A 40 -4.56 -9.21 -1.91
CA PRO A 40 -5.57 -9.24 -2.98
C PRO A 40 -7.01 -9.34 -2.48
N ASP A 41 -7.21 -9.94 -1.30
CA ASP A 41 -8.49 -10.09 -0.62
C ASP A 41 -8.97 -8.81 0.09
N GLY A 42 -8.12 -7.78 0.18
CA GLY A 42 -8.39 -6.51 0.86
C GLY A 42 -7.93 -6.48 2.32
N SER A 43 -7.41 -7.59 2.86
CA SER A 43 -6.80 -7.61 4.19
C SER A 43 -5.50 -6.78 4.21
N GLN A 44 -5.16 -6.23 5.38
CA GLN A 44 -3.95 -5.44 5.54
C GLN A 44 -3.10 -5.92 6.72
N LYS A 45 -1.78 -5.80 6.58
CA LYS A 45 -0.82 -6.11 7.64
C LYS A 45 0.20 -4.97 7.77
N ARG A 46 0.60 -4.67 9.01
CA ARG A 46 1.78 -3.81 9.25
C ARG A 46 3.03 -4.45 8.67
N ALA A 47 3.85 -3.64 8.02
CA ALA A 47 5.05 -4.08 7.33
C ALA A 47 6.23 -3.17 7.66
N ASN A 48 7.44 -3.65 7.37
CA ASN A 48 8.68 -2.87 7.50
C ASN A 48 9.37 -2.78 6.13
N HIS A 49 8.70 -2.21 5.13
CA HIS A 49 9.31 -1.98 3.81
C HIS A 49 9.98 -0.60 3.76
N VAL A 50 11.18 -0.49 3.20
CA VAL A 50 11.76 0.82 2.86
C VAL A 50 11.06 1.39 1.63
N GLU A 51 10.84 2.70 1.60
CA GLU A 51 10.32 3.39 0.42
C GLU A 51 11.42 3.36 -0.66
N HIS A 52 11.46 2.30 -1.46
CA HIS A 52 12.31 2.27 -2.64
C HIS A 52 11.67 3.20 -3.67
N LYS A 53 12.10 4.46 -3.66
CA LYS A 53 11.97 5.29 -4.87
C LYS A 53 12.77 4.58 -5.94
N GLU A 54 12.09 3.94 -6.89
CA GLU A 54 12.72 3.50 -8.12
C GLU A 54 13.41 4.72 -8.73
N ARG A 55 14.74 4.80 -8.63
CA ARG A 55 15.51 5.68 -9.50
C ARG A 55 15.38 5.04 -10.88
N ARG A 56 14.56 5.64 -11.75
CA ARG A 56 14.70 5.39 -13.19
C ARG A 56 16.11 5.84 -13.57
N ALA A 57 16.93 4.87 -13.98
CA ALA A 57 18.18 5.12 -14.69
C ALA A 57 17.87 5.48 -16.15
#